data_AF-A0A2N3TB43-F1
#
_entry.id   AF-A0A2N3TB43-F1
#
_cell.length_a   1.000
_cell.length_b   1.000
_cell.length_c   1.000
_cell.angle_alpha   90.00
_cell.angle_beta   90.00
_cell.angle_gamma   90.00
#
_symmetry.space_group_name_H-M   'P 1'
#
loop_
_entity.id
_entity.type
_entity.pdbx_description
1 polymer ?
#
loop_
_entity_poly.entity_id
_entity_poly.type
_entity_poly.pdbx_seq_one_letter_code
_entity_poly.pdbx_strand_id
1 'polypeptide(L)'
;MKKIICITVLSSLIFLSISFLTVLNFIFTSDSPEFKIGFPLQYYNRFFTASDELRFSWNIWNLLVDILIVWGITVLVYYLQKRINK
;
A
#
# COMPACT_ATOMS: atom_id res chain seq x y z
N MET A 1 17.32 -18.22 -5.86
CA MET A 1 15.85 -18.34 -6.01
C MET A 1 15.11 -18.28 -4.68
N LYS A 2 15.31 -19.22 -3.73
CA LYS A 2 14.58 -19.24 -2.43
C LYS A 2 14.55 -17.88 -1.68
N LYS A 3 15.66 -17.13 -1.69
CA LYS A 3 15.77 -15.82 -1.02
C LYS A 3 14.93 -14.72 -1.70
N ILE A 4 14.86 -14.71 -3.02
CA ILE A 4 14.07 -13.72 -3.78
C ILE A 4 12.58 -13.97 -3.52
N ILE A 5 12.16 -15.24 -3.52
CA ILE A 5 10.79 -15.63 -3.17
C ILE A 5 10.43 -15.13 -1.77
N CYS A 6 11.33 -15.32 -0.79
CA CYS A 6 11.12 -14.83 0.57
C CYS A 6 10.95 -13.30 0.63
N ILE A 7 11.79 -12.55 -0.09
CA ILE A 7 11.68 -11.08 -0.18
C ILE A 7 10.34 -10.68 -0.79
N THR A 8 9.95 -11.29 -1.92
CA THR A 8 8.68 -10.98 -2.58
C THR A 8 7.48 -11.26 -1.67
N VAL A 9 7.46 -12.42 -1.01
CA VAL A 9 6.39 -12.77 -0.05
C VAL A 9 6.35 -11.78 1.10
N LEU A 10 7.50 -11.45 1.68
CA LEU A 10 7.58 -10.50 2.79
C LEU A 10 7.13 -9.09 2.38
N SER A 11 7.55 -8.60 1.21
CA SER A 11 7.11 -7.30 0.68
C SER A 11 5.60 -7.27 0.43
N SER A 12 5.02 -8.35 -0.10
CA SER A 12 3.57 -8.44 -0.32
C SER A 12 2.81 -8.42 1.00
N LEU A 13 3.28 -9.14 2.03
CA LEU A 13 2.66 -9.13 3.35
C LEU A 13 2.71 -7.73 3.98
N ILE A 14 3.87 -7.05 3.92
CA ILE A 14 4.01 -5.69 4.43
C ILE A 14 3.07 -4.72 3.70
N PHE A 15 3.03 -4.79 2.37
CA PHE A 15 2.14 -3.96 1.57
C PHE A 15 0.67 -4.18 1.92
N LEU A 16 0.24 -5.43 2.06
CA LEU A 16 -1.14 -5.78 2.45
C LEU A 16 -1.46 -5.30 3.87
N SER A 17 -0.56 -5.47 4.83
CA SER A 17 -0.75 -5.00 6.20
C SER A 17 -0.89 -3.48 6.27
N ILE A 18 -0.02 -2.74 5.58
CA ILE A 18 -0.10 -1.27 5.54
C ILE A 18 -1.42 -0.84 4.87
N SER A 19 -1.77 -1.44 3.74
CA SER A 19 -3.01 -1.13 3.02
C SER A 19 -4.25 -1.38 3.91
N PHE A 20 -4.27 -2.49 4.65
CA PHE A 20 -5.34 -2.78 5.62
C PHE A 20 -5.41 -1.74 6.74
N LEU A 21 -4.26 -1.36 7.33
CA LEU A 21 -4.22 -0.34 8.37
C LEU A 21 -4.66 1.03 7.88
N THR A 22 -4.35 1.40 6.63
CA THR A 22 -4.84 2.64 6.02
C THR A 22 -6.37 2.65 5.94
N VAL A 23 -6.97 1.55 5.47
CA VAL A 23 -8.44 1.42 5.39
C VAL A 23 -9.06 1.50 6.78
N LEU A 24 -8.47 0.79 7.75
CA LEU A 24 -8.94 0.77 9.13
C LEU A 24 -8.89 2.18 9.75
N ASN A 25 -7.76 2.87 9.58
CA ASN A 25 -7.59 4.25 10.06
C ASN A 25 -8.62 5.19 9.42
N PHE A 26 -8.86 5.06 8.12
CA PHE A 26 -9.89 5.85 7.43
C PHE A 26 -11.27 5.64 8.08
N ILE A 27 -11.68 4.39 8.30
CA ILE A 27 -12.99 4.05 8.90
C ILE A 27 -13.15 4.68 10.29
N PHE A 28 -12.09 4.71 11.10
CA PHE A 28 -12.16 5.24 12.46
C PHE A 28 -12.01 6.77 12.54
N THR A 29 -11.48 7.44 11.53
CA THR A 29 -11.14 8.87 11.60
C THR A 29 -11.94 9.76 10.66
N SER A 30 -12.60 9.20 9.65
CA SER A 30 -13.34 9.99 8.66
C SER A 30 -14.83 9.98 8.89
N ASP A 31 -15.37 11.17 9.21
CA ASP A 31 -16.79 11.51 9.07
C ASP A 31 -17.15 11.95 7.63
N SER A 32 -16.18 11.88 6.71
CA SER A 32 -16.33 12.39 5.35
C SER A 32 -17.05 11.40 4.41
N PRO A 33 -17.88 11.88 3.47
CA PRO A 33 -18.54 11.03 2.48
C PRO A 33 -17.57 10.47 1.42
N GLU A 34 -16.30 10.91 1.41
CA GLU A 34 -15.28 10.48 0.45
C GLU A 34 -14.35 9.46 1.07
N PHE A 35 -14.30 8.25 0.51
CA PHE A 35 -13.42 7.17 0.97
C PHE A 35 -12.16 7.09 0.11
N LYS A 36 -11.00 7.35 0.71
CA LYS A 36 -9.69 7.38 0.02
C LYS A 36 -8.79 6.30 0.60
N ILE A 37 -8.18 5.47 -0.26
CA ILE A 37 -7.13 4.52 0.13
C ILE A 37 -5.82 4.86 -0.59
N GLY A 38 -4.73 4.81 0.15
CA GLY A 38 -3.38 4.91 -0.39
C GLY A 38 -2.28 4.57 0.61
N PHE A 39 -1.12 4.09 0.15
CA PHE A 39 0.12 4.22 0.91
C PHE A 39 1.39 3.84 0.12
N PRO A 40 2.38 4.75 -0.01
CA PRO A 40 2.38 6.19 0.33
C PRO A 40 1.52 7.08 -0.58
N LEU A 41 1.14 6.61 -1.77
CA LEU A 41 0.36 7.38 -2.74
C LEU A 41 -1.11 6.97 -2.70
N GLN A 42 -2.01 7.91 -3.03
CA GLN A 42 -3.42 7.59 -3.17
C GLN A 42 -3.67 6.82 -4.46
N TYR A 43 -4.16 5.59 -4.36
CA TYR A 43 -4.46 4.75 -5.52
C TYR A 43 -5.95 4.40 -5.66
N TYR A 44 -6.75 4.67 -4.63
CA TYR A 44 -8.22 4.52 -4.70
C TYR A 44 -8.92 5.77 -4.17
N ASN A 45 -9.96 6.17 -4.87
CA ASN A 45 -10.87 7.22 -4.42
C ASN A 45 -12.31 6.78 -4.69
N ARG A 46 -13.16 6.83 -3.69
CA ARG A 46 -14.61 6.64 -3.78
C ARG A 46 -15.28 7.92 -3.32
N PHE A 47 -16.13 8.50 -4.17
CA PHE A 47 -16.75 9.79 -3.94
C PHE A 47 -18.17 9.81 -4.48
N PHE A 48 -19.01 10.68 -3.93
CA PHE A 48 -20.38 10.90 -4.38
C PHE A 48 -20.42 12.10 -5.33
N THR A 49 -21.02 11.93 -6.51
CA THR A 49 -21.29 13.05 -7.44
C THR A 49 -22.69 13.64 -7.24
N ALA A 50 -23.62 12.83 -6.71
CA ALA A 50 -24.95 13.21 -6.25
C ALA A 50 -25.33 12.31 -5.05
N SER A 51 -26.45 12.59 -4.38
CA SER A 51 -26.92 11.81 -3.21
C SER A 51 -27.09 10.30 -3.47
N ASP A 52 -27.28 9.93 -4.73
CA ASP A 52 -27.54 8.58 -5.24
C ASP A 52 -26.48 8.11 -6.26
N GLU A 53 -25.55 8.97 -6.67
CA GLU A 53 -24.49 8.61 -7.60
C GLU A 53 -23.15 8.40 -6.89
N LEU A 54 -22.81 7.13 -6.68
CA LEU A 54 -21.52 6.70 -6.19
C LEU A 54 -20.54 6.46 -7.35
N ARG A 55 -19.40 7.15 -7.34
CA ARG A 55 -18.30 6.91 -8.29
C ARG A 55 -17.04 6.46 -7.57
N PHE A 56 -16.18 5.76 -8.32
CA PHE A 56 -14.87 5.37 -7.86
C PHE A 56 -13.83 5.55 -8.96
N SER A 57 -12.60 5.83 -8.55
CA SER A 57 -11.45 6.03 -9.42
C SER A 57 -10.25 5.28 -8.87
N TRP A 58 -9.51 4.62 -9.76
CA TRP A 58 -8.28 3.92 -9.47
C TRP A 58 -7.11 4.61 -10.17
N ASN A 59 -6.06 4.88 -9.40
CA ASN A 59 -4.76 5.25 -9.95
C ASN A 59 -3.81 4.06 -9.82
N ILE A 60 -3.82 3.21 -10.85
CA ILE A 60 -3.01 1.99 -10.91
C ILE A 60 -1.52 2.30 -10.90
N TRP A 61 -1.10 3.45 -11.45
CA TRP A 61 0.30 3.87 -11.41
C TRP A 61 0.79 4.09 -9.99
N ASN A 62 -0.01 4.76 -9.16
CA ASN A 62 0.31 4.97 -7.75
C ASN A 62 0.39 3.63 -6.99
N LEU A 63 -0.52 2.70 -7.27
CA LEU A 63 -0.48 1.36 -6.68
C LEU A 63 0.82 0.61 -7.03
N LEU A 64 1.22 0.65 -8.30
CA LEU A 64 2.45 0.00 -8.76
C LEU A 64 3.70 0.63 -8.14
N VAL A 65 3.73 1.95 -8.03
CA VAL A 65 4.84 2.67 -7.39
C VAL A 65 4.97 2.26 -5.93
N ASP A 66 3.86 2.20 -5.19
CA ASP A 66 3.87 1.83 -3.77
C ASP A 66 4.36 0.38 -3.55
N ILE A 67 3.95 -0.55 -4.40
CA ILE A 67 4.45 -1.94 -4.39
C ILE A 67 5.96 -1.97 -4.63
N LEU A 68 6.46 -1.20 -5.61
CA LEU A 68 7.89 -1.12 -5.91
C LEU A 68 8.70 -0.48 -4.77
N ILE A 69 8.14 0.54 -4.10
CA ILE A 69 8.76 1.17 -2.93
C ILE A 69 8.93 0.14 -1.81
N VAL A 70 7.86 -0.57 -1.44
CA VAL A 70 7.93 -1.60 -0.38
C VAL A 70 8.91 -2.71 -0.75
N TRP A 71 8.91 -3.15 -2.00
CA TRP A 71 9.88 -4.14 -2.48
C TRP A 71 11.33 -3.61 -2.39
N GLY A 72 11.58 -2.38 -2.84
CA GLY A 72 12.91 -1.76 -2.76
C GLY A 72 13.41 -1.61 -1.32
N ILE A 73 12.54 -1.17 -0.40
CA ILE A 73 12.87 -1.04 1.03
C ILE A 73 13.19 -2.40 1.64
N THR A 74 12.38 -3.44 1.38
CA THR A 74 12.64 -4.78 1.92
C THR A 74 13.94 -5.39 1.39
N VAL A 75 14.25 -5.20 0.11
CA VAL A 75 15.56 -5.58 -0.48
C VAL A 75 16.71 -4.83 0.20
N LEU A 76 16.57 -3.52 0.40
CA LEU A 76 17.59 -2.70 1.04
C LEU A 76 17.86 -3.15 2.47
N VAL A 77 16.81 -3.31 3.28
CA VAL A 77 16.90 -3.79 4.67
C VAL A 77 17.57 -5.16 4.71
N TYR A 78 17.17 -6.08 3.84
CA TYR A 78 17.79 -7.40 3.74
C TYR A 78 19.29 -7.31 3.41
N TYR A 79 19.67 -6.46 2.46
CA TYR A 79 21.06 -6.26 2.09
C TYR A 79 21.89 -5.64 3.22
N LEU A 80 21.36 -4.64 3.91
CA LEU A 80 22.01 -4.00 5.06
C LEU A 80 22.19 -4.98 6.22
N GLN A 81 21.16 -5.75 6.57
CA GLN A 81 21.24 -6.79 7.60
C GLN A 81 22.32 -7.82 7.26
N LYS A 82 22.38 -8.24 5.99
CA LYS A 82 23.41 -9.18 5.52
C LYS A 82 24.81 -8.59 5.59
N ARG A 83 24.98 -7.28 5.38
CA ARG A 83 26.28 -6.61 5.49
C ARG A 83 26.74 -6.48 6.94
N ILE A 84 25.82 -6.27 7.88
CA ILE A 84 26.12 -6.13 9.31
C ILE A 84 26.47 -7.48 9.94
N ASN A 85 25.75 -8.54 9.58
CA ASN A 85 25.97 -9.90 10.12
C ASN A 85 27.14 -10.65 9.46
N LYS A 86 28.02 -9.96 8.74
CA LYS A 86 29.13 -10.54 7.97
C LYS A 86 30.43 -9.91 8.42
#